data_AF-A0AAD7JFU1-F1
#
_entry.id   AF-A0AAD7JFU1-F1
#
_cell.length_a   1.000
_cell.length_b   1.000
_cell.length_c   1.000
_cell.angle_alpha   90.00
_cell.angle_beta   90.00
_cell.angle_gamma   90.00
#
_symmetry.space_group_name_H-M   'P 1'
#
loop_
_entity.id
_entity.type
_entity.pdbx_description
1 polymer ?
#
loop_
_entity_poly.entity_id
_entity_poly.type
_entity_poly.pdbx_seq_one_letter_code
_entity_poly.pdbx_strand_id
1 'polypeptide(L)'
;MDAWDVWLQLPPQILLERYREYGSHPVVIGADMACWPNDWDEPACRDVPESPVPKNAYEGDMAPPRWANSGTIIGTVKSMKDVYRDLVSQLSHTALTDQGRMTLDYWSRLFWANAANVESGMIINTRHPVSAVEDDVIPYRLLPPMVYHSQTGEYPVAIHFNDHAHKNLMNRWWGRLW
;
A
#
# COMPACT_ATOMS: atom_id res chain seq x y z
N MET A 1 3.81 10.24 -0.01
CA MET A 1 2.87 9.45 -0.81
C MET A 1 3.06 9.87 -2.24
N ASP A 2 2.97 8.92 -3.16
CA ASP A 2 2.94 9.20 -4.59
C ASP A 2 1.69 10.02 -4.92
N ALA A 3 1.75 10.75 -6.03
CA ALA A 3 0.75 11.74 -6.38
C ALA A 3 -0.17 11.32 -7.53
N TRP A 4 0.27 10.40 -8.40
CA TRP A 4 -0.41 10.08 -9.65
C TRP A 4 -1.23 8.79 -9.60
N ASP A 5 -0.92 7.89 -8.69
CA ASP A 5 -1.47 6.54 -8.60
C ASP A 5 -1.87 6.18 -7.16
N VAL A 6 -2.08 7.20 -6.33
CA VAL A 6 -2.59 7.07 -4.97
C VAL A 6 -3.99 7.67 -4.87
N TRP A 7 -4.92 6.88 -4.35
CA TRP A 7 -6.28 7.28 -4.07
C TRP A 7 -6.54 7.27 -2.56
N LEU A 8 -6.78 8.47 -2.01
CA LEU A 8 -7.23 8.65 -0.63
C LEU A 8 -8.75 8.48 -0.55
N GLN A 9 -9.22 7.49 0.19
CA GLN A 9 -10.65 7.19 0.32
C GLN A 9 -11.22 7.44 1.72
N LEU A 10 -10.41 7.35 2.78
CA LEU A 10 -10.86 7.60 4.15
C LEU A 10 -10.36 8.96 4.66
N PRO A 11 -11.12 9.59 5.58
CA PRO A 11 -10.78 10.93 6.05
C PRO A 11 -9.53 10.92 6.95
N PRO A 12 -8.80 12.06 7.07
CA PRO A 12 -7.57 12.16 7.87
C PRO A 12 -7.71 11.75 9.34
N GLN A 13 -8.92 11.86 9.91
CA GLN A 13 -9.20 11.43 11.27
C GLN A 13 -8.98 9.91 11.44
N ILE A 14 -9.47 9.11 10.49
CA ILE A 14 -9.29 7.65 10.50
C ILE A 14 -7.81 7.27 10.29
N LEU A 15 -7.11 8.01 9.43
CA LEU A 15 -5.67 7.86 9.25
C LEU A 15 -4.92 8.05 10.57
N LEU A 16 -5.21 9.13 11.30
CA LEU A 16 -4.56 9.44 12.57
C LEU A 16 -4.94 8.45 13.68
N GLU A 17 -6.19 8.02 13.75
CA GLU A 17 -6.66 7.01 14.71
C GLU A 17 -5.90 5.70 14.52
N ARG A 18 -5.88 5.16 13.30
CA ARG A 18 -5.19 3.90 12.99
C ARG A 18 -3.68 4.01 13.12
N TYR A 19 -3.09 5.13 12.70
CA TYR A 19 -1.65 5.37 12.86
C TYR A 19 -1.21 5.30 14.33
N ARG A 20 -2.04 5.80 15.26
CA ARG A 20 -1.75 5.73 16.70
C ARG A 20 -1.77 4.31 17.27
N GLU A 21 -2.47 3.38 16.62
CA GLU A 21 -2.49 1.96 17.03
C GLU A 21 -1.12 1.27 16.84
N TYR A 22 -0.24 1.83 16.00
CA TYR A 22 1.14 1.34 15.84
C TYR A 22 2.05 1.70 17.04
N GLY A 23 1.50 2.26 18.12
CA GLY A 23 2.20 2.43 19.40
C GLY A 23 3.07 3.67 19.44
N SER A 24 4.36 3.52 19.78
CA SER A 24 5.31 4.64 19.91
C SER A 24 5.68 5.24 18.55
N HIS A 25 4.69 5.82 17.87
CA HIS A 25 4.73 6.62 16.65
C HIS A 25 5.89 6.27 15.68
N PRO A 26 5.94 5.02 15.18
CA PRO A 26 6.94 4.63 14.19
C PRO A 26 6.71 5.34 12.86
N VAL A 27 7.72 5.34 12.00
CA VAL A 27 7.48 5.60 10.57
C VAL A 27 6.78 4.36 10.01
N VAL A 28 5.55 4.51 9.53
CA VAL A 28 4.76 3.43 8.94
C VAL A 28 4.77 3.56 7.41
N ILE A 29 5.10 2.48 6.72
CA ILE A 29 5.21 2.41 5.26
C ILE A 29 4.30 1.30 4.73
N GLY A 30 3.78 1.45 3.50
CA GLY A 30 3.01 0.40 2.84
C GLY A 30 3.83 -0.88 2.68
N ALA A 31 3.17 -2.04 2.77
CA ALA A 31 3.81 -3.33 2.59
C ALA A 31 3.48 -3.92 1.20
N ASP A 32 4.50 -4.47 0.55
CA ASP A 32 4.43 -5.11 -0.77
C ASP A 32 4.68 -6.62 -0.67
N MET A 33 4.17 -7.36 -1.65
CA MET A 33 4.42 -8.79 -1.84
C MET A 33 5.56 -9.07 -2.82
N ALA A 34 6.12 -8.03 -3.44
CA ALA A 34 7.30 -8.15 -4.29
C ALA A 34 8.49 -7.42 -3.67
N CYS A 35 9.67 -8.06 -3.69
CA CYS A 35 10.91 -7.33 -3.46
C CYS A 35 11.35 -6.67 -4.76
N TRP A 36 11.35 -5.34 -4.79
CA TRP A 36 11.76 -4.58 -5.97
C TRP A 36 12.44 -3.27 -5.50
N PRO A 37 13.51 -2.80 -6.16
CA PRO A 37 14.09 -3.28 -7.42
C PRO A 37 15.19 -4.35 -7.27
N ASN A 38 15.51 -4.78 -6.05
CA ASN A 38 16.61 -5.70 -5.81
C ASN A 38 16.26 -7.13 -6.26
N ASP A 39 17.28 -7.92 -6.59
CA ASP A 39 17.10 -9.35 -6.90
C ASP A 39 16.72 -10.14 -5.65
N TRP A 40 15.90 -11.18 -5.82
CA TRP A 40 15.37 -12.02 -4.72
C TRP A 40 16.46 -12.64 -3.84
N ASP A 41 17.62 -12.94 -4.41
CA ASP A 41 18.76 -13.55 -3.73
C ASP A 41 19.63 -12.54 -2.97
N GLU A 42 19.43 -11.24 -3.18
CA GLU A 42 20.17 -10.22 -2.46
C GLU A 42 19.78 -10.20 -0.97
N PRO A 43 20.74 -9.92 -0.06
CA PRO A 43 20.45 -9.78 1.37
C PRO A 43 19.28 -8.83 1.67
N ALA A 44 19.14 -7.76 0.89
CA ALA A 44 18.07 -6.79 1.01
C ALA A 44 16.66 -7.37 0.78
N CYS A 45 16.54 -8.48 0.03
CA CYS A 45 15.28 -9.20 -0.18
C CYS A 45 15.15 -10.45 0.67
N ARG A 46 16.23 -11.23 0.76
CA ARG A 46 16.26 -12.56 1.38
C ARG A 46 16.25 -12.49 2.90
N ASP A 47 16.98 -11.54 3.48
CA ASP A 47 17.20 -11.47 4.93
C ASP A 47 16.12 -10.61 5.63
N VAL A 48 15.11 -10.15 4.88
CA VAL A 48 13.92 -9.46 5.40
C VAL A 48 13.10 -10.42 6.26
N PRO A 49 12.70 -10.03 7.49
CA PRO A 49 11.86 -10.86 8.34
C PRO A 49 10.57 -11.30 7.67
N GLU A 50 10.12 -12.52 7.99
CA GLU A 50 8.82 -13.01 7.55
C GLU A 50 7.67 -12.13 8.04
N SER A 51 6.63 -12.01 7.21
CA SER A 51 5.43 -11.28 7.57
C SER A 51 4.78 -11.87 8.83
N PRO A 52 4.33 -11.05 9.79
CA PRO A 52 3.57 -11.54 10.94
C PRO A 52 2.15 -11.97 10.57
N VAL A 53 1.71 -11.70 9.34
CA VAL A 53 0.39 -12.08 8.85
C VAL A 53 0.37 -13.59 8.53
N PRO A 54 -0.65 -14.34 8.96
CA PRO A 54 -0.77 -15.75 8.62
C PRO A 54 -0.72 -15.98 7.11
N LYS A 55 -0.03 -17.05 6.68
CA LYS A 55 0.11 -17.40 5.26
C LYS A 55 -1.23 -17.59 4.52
N ASN A 56 -2.28 -17.92 5.27
CA ASN A 56 -3.63 -18.12 4.74
C ASN A 56 -4.52 -16.87 4.84
N ALA A 57 -4.01 -15.74 5.34
CA ALA A 57 -4.77 -14.48 5.39
C ALA A 57 -4.80 -13.77 4.02
N TYR A 58 -3.90 -14.14 3.11
CA TYR A 58 -3.95 -13.78 1.70
C TYR A 58 -4.20 -15.08 0.92
N GLU A 59 -5.20 -15.11 0.03
CA GLU A 59 -5.53 -16.31 -0.74
C GLU A 59 -4.56 -16.49 -1.92
N GLY A 60 -4.24 -17.76 -2.21
CA GLY A 60 -3.37 -18.17 -3.33
C GLY A 60 -1.95 -18.54 -2.91
N ASP A 61 -1.08 -18.75 -3.90
CA ASP A 61 0.35 -19.06 -3.70
C ASP A 61 1.21 -17.81 -3.41
N MET A 62 0.58 -16.67 -3.14
CA MET A 62 1.29 -15.42 -2.87
C MET A 62 1.85 -15.42 -1.45
N ALA A 63 3.12 -15.06 -1.32
CA ALA A 63 3.71 -14.79 -0.02
C ALA A 63 2.99 -13.60 0.65
N PRO A 64 2.79 -13.62 1.97
CA PRO A 64 2.26 -12.47 2.67
C PRO A 64 3.19 -11.25 2.48
N PRO A 65 2.65 -10.02 2.51
CA PRO A 65 3.43 -8.82 2.23
C PRO A 65 4.53 -8.68 3.29
N ARG A 66 5.77 -8.43 2.86
CA ARG A 66 6.93 -8.32 3.76
C ARG A 66 7.95 -7.24 3.38
N TRP A 67 7.88 -6.70 2.17
CA TRP A 67 8.81 -5.67 1.70
C TRP A 67 8.19 -4.28 1.75
N ALA A 68 9.02 -3.25 1.92
CA ALA A 68 8.55 -1.88 1.98
C ALA A 68 8.17 -1.34 0.58
N ASN A 69 7.04 -0.65 0.50
CA ASN A 69 6.60 0.08 -0.69
C ASN A 69 6.75 1.59 -0.49
N SER A 70 7.62 2.24 -1.28
CA SER A 70 7.94 3.66 -1.12
C SER A 70 6.80 4.63 -1.48
N GLY A 71 5.76 4.16 -2.17
CA GLY A 71 4.67 5.03 -2.63
C GLY A 71 3.77 5.54 -1.51
N THR A 72 3.83 4.95 -0.31
CA THR A 72 3.01 5.38 0.83
C THR A 72 3.77 5.30 2.16
N ILE A 73 3.85 6.42 2.88
CA ILE A 73 4.59 6.52 4.14
C ILE A 73 3.96 7.61 5.03
N ILE A 74 3.92 7.35 6.33
CA ILE A 74 3.47 8.30 7.36
C ILE A 74 4.37 8.20 8.60
N GLY A 75 4.59 9.31 9.27
CA GLY A 75 5.32 9.35 10.53
C GLY A 75 5.25 10.73 11.15
N THR A 76 5.73 10.86 12.38
CA THR A 76 5.92 12.20 12.97
C THR A 76 7.01 12.96 12.22
N VAL A 77 6.94 14.29 12.22
CA VAL A 77 7.99 15.13 11.61
C VAL A 77 9.38 14.79 12.14
N LYS A 78 9.50 14.46 13.43
CA LYS A 78 10.79 14.05 14.03
C LYS A 78 11.27 12.73 13.44
N SER A 79 10.46 11.68 13.51
CA SER A 79 10.83 10.33 13.04
C SER A 79 11.14 10.33 11.54
N MET A 80 10.34 11.04 10.73
CA MET A 80 10.57 11.17 9.29
C MET A 80 11.89 11.89 8.97
N LYS A 81 12.23 12.95 9.71
CA LYS A 81 13.52 13.65 9.53
C LYS A 81 14.71 12.74 9.80
N ASP A 82 14.61 11.88 10.81
CA ASP A 82 15.69 10.95 11.12
C ASP A 82 15.85 9.91 10.01
N VAL A 83 14.75 9.31 9.52
CA VAL A 83 14.77 8.39 8.37
C VAL A 83 15.36 9.05 7.12
N TYR A 84 14.90 10.24 6.73
CA TYR A 84 15.43 10.91 5.54
C TYR A 84 16.90 11.31 5.69
N ARG A 85 17.35 11.70 6.89
CA ARG A 85 18.77 12.01 7.14
C ARG A 85 19.64 10.77 6.94
N ASP A 86 19.19 9.62 7.45
CA ASP A 86 19.91 8.36 7.27
C ASP A 86 19.95 7.98 5.79
N LEU A 87 18.81 8.02 5.09
CA LEU A 87 18.73 7.71 3.66
C LEU A 87 19.69 8.59 2.85
N VAL A 88 19.70 9.90 3.11
CA VAL A 88 20.62 10.83 2.43
C VAL A 88 22.09 10.49 2.72
N SER A 89 22.43 10.03 3.93
CA SER A 89 23.80 9.59 4.24
C SER A 89 24.19 8.33 3.44
N GLN A 90 23.23 7.44 3.19
CA GLN A 90 23.43 6.19 2.46
C GLN A 90 23.49 6.39 0.94
N LEU A 91 22.88 7.44 0.36
CA LEU A 91 22.94 7.75 -1.08
C LEU A 91 24.37 7.89 -1.65
N SER A 92 25.38 8.09 -0.79
CA SER A 92 26.80 8.11 -1.19
C SER A 92 27.38 6.73 -1.51
N HIS A 93 26.72 5.67 -1.03
CA HIS A 93 26.98 4.28 -1.34
C HIS A 93 25.84 3.80 -2.26
N THR A 94 26.03 2.75 -3.06
CA THR A 94 24.92 2.08 -3.77
C THR A 94 23.90 1.61 -2.75
N ALA A 95 22.91 2.47 -2.47
CA ALA A 95 21.99 2.31 -1.36
C ALA A 95 20.97 1.23 -1.75
N LEU A 96 21.24 0.01 -1.29
CA LEU A 96 20.23 -1.04 -1.19
C LEU A 96 19.12 -0.53 -0.27
N THR A 97 17.87 -0.73 -0.65
CA THR A 97 16.71 -0.33 0.15
C THR A 97 16.62 -1.18 1.42
N ASP A 98 17.13 -0.68 2.54
CA ASP A 98 16.91 -1.29 3.86
C ASP A 98 15.59 -0.76 4.45
N GLN A 99 14.73 -1.68 4.93
CA GLN A 99 13.46 -1.34 5.58
C GLN A 99 13.58 -1.10 7.10
N GLY A 100 14.81 -1.05 7.64
CA GLY A 100 15.13 -1.38 9.04
C GLY A 100 14.60 -0.43 10.11
N ARG A 101 14.30 0.83 9.76
CA ARG A 101 13.72 1.83 10.70
C ARG A 101 12.22 2.03 10.53
N MET A 102 11.61 1.34 9.58
CA MET A 102 10.21 1.52 9.22
C MET A 102 9.38 0.33 9.68
N THR A 103 8.17 0.62 10.16
CA THR A 103 7.16 -0.39 10.42
C THR A 103 6.32 -0.58 9.16
N LEU A 104 6.13 -1.81 8.74
CA LEU A 104 5.30 -2.11 7.57
C LEU A 104 3.84 -2.24 7.98
N ASP A 105 2.94 -1.69 7.16
CA ASP A 105 1.51 -1.93 7.25
C ASP A 105 1.13 -3.27 6.59
N TYR A 106 1.42 -4.36 7.29
CA TYR A 106 1.22 -5.72 6.75
C TYR A 106 -0.24 -6.09 6.44
N TRP A 107 -1.21 -5.40 7.06
CA TRP A 107 -2.64 -5.71 6.91
C TRP A 107 -3.34 -4.79 5.91
N SER A 108 -2.61 -3.84 5.31
CA SER A 108 -3.16 -2.81 4.43
C SER A 108 -4.23 -1.93 5.09
N ARG A 109 -4.10 -1.64 6.39
CA ARG A 109 -5.06 -0.83 7.16
C ARG A 109 -4.93 0.66 6.89
N LEU A 110 -3.72 1.13 6.71
CA LEU A 110 -3.40 2.47 6.25
C LEU A 110 -3.25 2.47 4.75
N PHE A 111 -2.41 1.61 4.21
CA PHE A 111 -1.95 1.65 2.82
C PHE A 111 -2.04 0.28 2.17
N TRP A 112 -2.90 0.17 1.17
CA TRP A 112 -2.88 -0.96 0.26
C TRP A 112 -2.03 -0.59 -0.96
N ALA A 113 -0.80 -1.10 -1.03
CA ALA A 113 0.22 -0.65 -1.99
C ALA A 113 0.73 -1.74 -2.93
N ASN A 114 -0.03 -2.81 -3.08
CA ASN A 114 0.45 -4.07 -3.61
C ASN A 114 0.03 -4.31 -5.07
N ALA A 115 1.03 -4.41 -5.95
CA ALA A 115 0.88 -4.73 -7.37
C ALA A 115 0.47 -6.19 -7.63
N ALA A 116 0.90 -7.12 -6.77
CA ALA A 116 0.67 -8.55 -6.98
C ALA A 116 -0.76 -8.98 -6.65
N ASN A 117 -1.52 -8.16 -5.90
CA ASN A 117 -2.82 -8.54 -5.36
C ASN A 117 -3.93 -7.53 -5.65
N VAL A 118 -3.92 -6.92 -6.85
CA VAL A 118 -4.94 -5.94 -7.28
C VAL A 118 -6.36 -6.52 -7.21
N GLU A 119 -6.53 -7.81 -7.50
CA GLU A 119 -7.82 -8.51 -7.46
C GLU A 119 -8.46 -8.57 -6.06
N SER A 120 -7.68 -8.40 -4.99
CA SER A 120 -8.25 -8.35 -3.63
C SER A 120 -8.90 -7.00 -3.30
N GLY A 121 -8.66 -5.95 -4.10
CA GLY A 121 -9.39 -4.70 -3.94
C GLY A 121 -10.80 -4.84 -4.50
N MET A 122 -11.82 -4.76 -3.65
CA MET A 122 -13.23 -4.85 -4.05
C MET A 122 -13.94 -3.52 -3.85
N ILE A 123 -14.67 -3.05 -4.86
CA ILE A 123 -15.49 -1.84 -4.72
C ILE A 123 -16.77 -2.19 -3.97
N ILE A 124 -17.08 -1.45 -2.90
CA ILE A 124 -18.29 -1.61 -2.09
C ILE A 124 -19.54 -1.55 -2.98
N ASN A 125 -20.52 -2.41 -2.67
CA ASN A 125 -21.77 -2.59 -3.41
C ASN A 125 -21.60 -3.14 -4.83
N THR A 126 -20.44 -3.72 -5.15
CA THR A 126 -20.20 -4.40 -6.41
C THR A 126 -19.72 -5.82 -6.15
N ARG A 127 -19.84 -6.69 -7.15
CA ARG A 127 -19.22 -8.03 -7.16
C ARG A 127 -17.91 -8.05 -7.94
N HIS A 128 -17.41 -6.88 -8.34
CA HIS A 128 -16.27 -6.77 -9.23
C HIS A 128 -15.03 -6.30 -8.47
N PRO A 129 -13.87 -6.94 -8.71
CA PRO A 129 -12.61 -6.39 -8.25
C PRO A 129 -12.32 -5.07 -8.96
N VAL A 130 -11.40 -4.29 -8.40
CA VAL A 130 -11.00 -3.00 -8.96
C VAL A 130 -10.47 -3.13 -10.40
N SER A 131 -9.79 -4.22 -10.74
CA SER A 131 -9.28 -4.45 -12.11
C SER A 131 -10.37 -4.68 -13.17
N ALA A 132 -11.52 -5.25 -12.78
CA ALA A 132 -12.55 -5.75 -13.68
C ALA A 132 -13.65 -4.73 -14.02
N VAL A 133 -13.46 -3.45 -13.71
CA VAL A 133 -14.51 -2.45 -13.94
C VAL A 133 -14.57 -2.04 -15.41
N GLU A 134 -15.50 -2.66 -16.14
CA GLU A 134 -16.10 -2.09 -17.34
C GLU A 134 -17.06 -0.95 -16.92
N ASP A 135 -17.13 0.12 -17.73
CA ASP A 135 -17.77 1.44 -17.47
C ASP A 135 -19.27 1.36 -17.07
N ASP A 136 -19.87 0.18 -17.06
CA ASP A 136 -21.32 -0.01 -17.14
C ASP A 136 -21.97 -0.40 -15.80
N VAL A 137 -21.16 -0.86 -14.82
CA VAL A 137 -21.69 -1.57 -13.63
C VAL A 137 -21.83 -0.66 -12.40
N ILE A 138 -21.02 0.41 -12.31
CA ILE A 138 -21.01 1.28 -11.13
C ILE A 138 -21.54 2.64 -11.54
N PRO A 139 -22.71 3.07 -11.04
CA PRO A 139 -23.10 4.46 -11.15
C PRO A 139 -22.20 5.27 -10.20
N TYR A 140 -20.99 5.62 -10.67
CA TYR A 140 -20.06 6.55 -10.01
C TYR A 140 -20.73 7.89 -9.65
N ARG A 141 -21.89 8.16 -10.26
CA ARG A 141 -22.80 9.27 -9.98
C ARG A 141 -23.52 9.19 -8.63
N LEU A 142 -23.66 8.00 -8.01
CA LEU A 142 -24.50 7.83 -6.82
C LEU A 142 -23.71 7.80 -5.51
N LEU A 143 -22.49 7.25 -5.51
CA LEU A 143 -21.60 7.25 -4.34
C LEU A 143 -20.14 7.26 -4.81
N PRO A 144 -19.21 7.97 -4.13
CA PRO A 144 -17.79 7.77 -4.38
C PRO A 144 -17.48 6.29 -4.12
N PRO A 145 -16.88 5.57 -5.09
CA PRO A 145 -16.52 4.18 -4.89
C PRO A 145 -15.58 4.08 -3.68
N MET A 146 -15.81 3.13 -2.80
CA MET A 146 -14.90 2.82 -1.70
C MET A 146 -14.44 1.40 -1.90
N VAL A 147 -13.18 1.13 -1.60
CA VAL A 147 -12.54 -0.16 -1.77
C VAL A 147 -12.24 -0.77 -0.41
N TYR A 148 -12.52 -2.06 -0.28
CA TYR A 148 -12.06 -2.87 0.83
C TYR A 148 -11.19 -4.01 0.31
N HIS A 149 -10.30 -4.50 1.16
CA HIS A 149 -9.43 -5.63 0.86
C HIS A 149 -10.18 -6.93 1.18
N SER A 150 -10.55 -7.71 0.19
CA SER A 150 -11.44 -8.88 0.32
C SER A 150 -10.89 -9.97 1.23
N GLN A 151 -9.57 -10.13 1.27
CA GLN A 151 -8.91 -11.20 2.02
C GLN A 151 -8.70 -10.83 3.51
N THR A 152 -8.50 -9.55 3.82
CA THR A 152 -8.27 -9.08 5.20
C THR A 152 -9.52 -8.45 5.82
N GLY A 153 -10.51 -8.08 4.99
CA GLY A 153 -11.70 -7.33 5.41
C GLY A 153 -11.43 -5.86 5.73
N GLU A 154 -10.19 -5.39 5.57
CA GLU A 154 -9.80 -4.03 5.92
C GLU A 154 -10.23 -3.03 4.86
N TYR A 155 -10.48 -1.79 5.30
CA TYR A 155 -10.77 -0.65 4.42
C TYR A 155 -9.56 0.26 4.44
N PRO A 156 -8.63 0.19 3.46
CA PRO A 156 -7.39 0.98 3.51
C PRO A 156 -7.68 2.49 3.54
N VAL A 157 -6.83 3.30 4.16
CA VAL A 157 -6.97 4.77 4.06
C VAL A 157 -6.62 5.25 2.66
N ALA A 158 -5.50 4.76 2.14
CA ALA A 158 -5.00 5.05 0.82
C ALA A 158 -4.79 3.75 0.04
N ILE A 159 -5.09 3.83 -1.25
CA ILE A 159 -4.84 2.78 -2.23
C ILE A 159 -3.74 3.28 -3.15
N HIS A 160 -2.68 2.51 -3.31
CA HIS A 160 -1.58 2.80 -4.21
C HIS A 160 -1.54 1.74 -5.31
N PHE A 161 -1.87 2.16 -6.54
CA PHE A 161 -1.83 1.30 -7.74
C PHE A 161 -0.40 1.19 -8.24
N ASN A 162 0.38 0.33 -7.58
CA ASN A 162 1.82 0.26 -7.79
C ASN A 162 2.23 -0.29 -9.17
N ASP A 163 1.38 -1.07 -9.87
CA ASP A 163 1.76 -1.70 -11.13
C ASP A 163 1.44 -0.88 -12.40
N HIS A 164 2.20 -1.13 -13.47
CA HIS A 164 2.05 -0.44 -14.75
C HIS A 164 0.70 -0.65 -15.45
N ALA A 165 0.06 -1.80 -15.30
CA ALA A 165 -1.20 -2.13 -15.97
C ALA A 165 -2.39 -1.40 -15.33
N HIS A 166 -2.30 -1.13 -14.03
CA HIS A 166 -3.39 -0.64 -13.19
C HIS A 166 -3.17 0.80 -12.68
N LYS A 167 -1.98 1.40 -12.85
CA LYS A 167 -1.74 2.84 -12.59
C LYS A 167 -2.81 3.77 -13.21
N ASN A 168 -3.34 3.39 -14.37
CA ASN A 168 -4.38 4.14 -15.07
C ASN A 168 -5.82 3.85 -14.62
N LEU A 169 -6.05 2.90 -13.70
CA LEU A 169 -7.38 2.62 -13.14
C LEU A 169 -7.97 3.87 -12.48
N MET A 170 -7.14 4.64 -11.77
CA MET A 170 -7.57 5.90 -11.17
C MET A 170 -8.12 6.86 -12.24
N ASN A 171 -7.52 6.97 -13.42
CA ASN A 171 -8.04 7.82 -14.50
C ASN A 171 -9.37 7.32 -15.08
N ARG A 172 -9.68 6.03 -14.93
CA ARG A 172 -10.99 5.49 -15.34
C ARG A 172 -12.08 5.85 -14.34
N TRP A 173 -11.77 5.94 -13.05
CA TRP A 173 -12.74 6.21 -11.99
C TRP A 173 -12.81 7.67 -11.56
N TRP A 174 -11.70 8.40 -11.68
CA TRP A 174 -11.51 9.77 -11.24
C TRP A 174 -11.43 10.71 -12.44
N GLY A 175 -12.16 11.82 -12.41
CA GLY A 175 -12.08 12.86 -13.44
C GLY A 175 -12.94 12.65 -14.68
N ARG A 176 -13.75 11.57 -14.77
CA ARG A 176 -14.95 11.62 -15.61
C ARG A 176 -15.98 12.51 -14.91
N LEU A 177 -16.00 13.78 -15.32
CA LEU A 177 -16.98 14.77 -14.90
C LEU A 177 -18.39 14.14 -14.98
N TRP A 178 -19.03 14.10 -13.81
CA TRP A 178 -20.46 13.94 -13.53
C TRP A 178 -21.39 14.30 -14.70
#